data_AF-A0A9E4EUI1-F1
#
_entry.id   AF-A0A9E4EUI1-F1
#
_cell.length_a   1.000
_cell.length_b   1.000
_cell.length_c   1.000
_cell.angle_alpha   90.00
_cell.angle_beta   90.00
_cell.angle_gamma   90.00
#
_symmetry.space_group_name_H-M   'P 1'
#
loop_
_entity.id
_entity.type
_entity.pdbx_description
1 polymer ?
#
loop_
_entity_poly.entity_id
_entity_poly.type
_entity_poly.pdbx_seq_one_letter_code
_entity_poly.pdbx_strand_id
1 'polypeptide(L)'
;MLGGIRSIGIPVADNQTSEFAVAERLTELADSLYTEDGQLRVVDEESADALLQLNVISIEDRPFTYTTAEQTEQYRFAVLVAAELVRVEDGEVLLTLSELEGWATYDAALAEEEGRDPAVERALDMVLEELVDRTTAGW
;
A
#
# COMPACT_ATOMS: atom_id res chain seq x y z
N MET A 1 -15.21 -15.65 10.14
CA MET A 1 -14.91 -15.41 8.72
C MET A 1 -15.70 -14.20 8.30
N LEU A 2 -15.09 -13.20 7.67
CA LEU A 2 -15.76 -12.08 7.01
C LEU A 2 -16.79 -12.64 6.04
N GLY A 3 -18.06 -12.79 6.45
CA GLY A 3 -19.19 -13.19 5.59
C GLY A 3 -19.07 -14.48 4.75
N GLY A 4 -18.02 -15.31 4.91
CA GLY A 4 -17.77 -16.44 4.01
C GLY A 4 -16.90 -16.14 2.78
N ILE A 5 -16.19 -15.01 2.75
CA ILE A 5 -15.21 -14.66 1.71
C ILE A 5 -14.05 -15.68 1.71
N ARG A 6 -13.72 -16.24 0.54
CA ARG A 6 -12.62 -17.21 0.34
C ARG A 6 -11.66 -16.78 -0.77
N SER A 7 -12.06 -15.82 -1.58
CA SER A 7 -11.26 -15.22 -2.64
C SER A 7 -11.42 -13.71 -2.68
N ILE A 8 -10.32 -13.05 -3.04
CA ILE A 8 -10.30 -11.60 -3.28
C ILE A 8 -9.78 -11.32 -4.69
N GLY A 9 -10.29 -10.25 -5.28
CA GLY A 9 -9.68 -9.56 -6.42
C GLY A 9 -9.05 -8.27 -5.92
N ILE A 10 -7.91 -7.90 -6.50
CA ILE A 10 -7.19 -6.66 -6.16
C ILE A 10 -7.13 -5.81 -7.43
N PRO A 11 -8.09 -4.90 -7.63
CA PRO A 11 -8.03 -3.94 -8.74
C PRO A 11 -6.79 -3.06 -8.64
N VAL A 12 -6.37 -2.47 -9.76
CA VAL A 12 -5.34 -1.42 -9.75
C VAL A 12 -5.75 -0.33 -8.78
N ALA A 13 -4.86 0.01 -7.86
CA ALA A 13 -5.11 1.01 -6.85
C ALA A 13 -5.51 2.35 -7.49
N ASP A 14 -6.58 2.95 -6.95
CA ASP A 14 -6.93 4.33 -7.28
C ASP A 14 -5.81 5.28 -6.81
N ASN A 15 -5.69 6.42 -7.46
CA ASN A 15 -4.63 7.37 -7.18
C ASN A 15 -5.12 8.82 -7.24
N GLN A 16 -5.03 9.51 -6.10
CA GLN A 16 -5.36 10.94 -5.98
C GLN A 16 -4.13 11.84 -6.16
N THR A 17 -2.98 11.25 -6.47
CA THR A 17 -1.70 11.93 -6.69
C THR A 17 -1.32 11.94 -8.17
N SER A 18 -0.14 12.47 -8.50
CA SER A 18 0.41 12.43 -9.86
C SER A 18 1.37 11.24 -10.09
N GLU A 19 1.59 10.38 -9.10
CA GLU A 19 2.56 9.28 -9.19
C GLU A 19 1.88 7.93 -9.45
N PHE A 20 1.53 7.69 -10.71
CA PHE A 20 0.84 6.45 -11.12
C PHE A 20 1.64 5.18 -10.82
N ALA A 21 2.98 5.24 -10.96
CA ALA A 21 3.86 4.11 -10.70
C ALA A 21 3.77 3.61 -9.24
N VAL A 22 3.51 4.50 -8.27
CA VAL A 22 3.36 4.11 -6.86
C VAL A 22 2.07 3.32 -6.63
N ALA A 23 0.98 3.67 -7.33
CA ALA A 23 -0.28 2.95 -7.25
C ALA A 23 -0.21 1.57 -7.93
N GLU A 24 0.43 1.49 -9.11
CA GLU A 24 0.70 0.21 -9.77
C GLU A 24 1.57 -0.68 -8.88
N ARG A 25 2.64 -0.11 -8.30
CA ARG A 25 3.53 -0.85 -7.42
C ARG A 25 2.86 -1.35 -6.14
N LEU A 26 2.02 -0.53 -5.51
CA LEU A 26 1.20 -0.92 -4.37
C LEU A 26 0.31 -2.12 -4.71
N THR A 27 -0.29 -2.12 -5.90
CA THR A 27 -1.15 -3.21 -6.39
C THR A 27 -0.35 -4.51 -6.52
N GLU A 28 0.81 -4.46 -7.18
CA GLU A 28 1.69 -5.62 -7.38
C GLU A 28 2.16 -6.24 -6.05
N LEU A 29 2.55 -5.39 -5.10
CA LEU A 29 3.00 -5.82 -3.78
C LEU A 29 1.84 -6.43 -2.99
N ALA A 30 0.65 -5.84 -3.06
CA ALA A 30 -0.54 -6.39 -2.42
C ALA A 30 -0.91 -7.77 -2.99
N ASP A 31 -0.93 -7.91 -4.31
CA ASP A 31 -1.18 -9.19 -4.99
C ASP A 31 -0.19 -10.28 -4.56
N SER A 32 1.10 -9.93 -4.56
CA SER A 32 2.16 -10.84 -4.12
C SER A 32 1.97 -11.27 -2.66
N LEU A 33 1.74 -10.30 -1.76
CA LEU A 33 1.57 -10.54 -0.33
C LEU A 33 0.39 -11.49 -0.03
N TYR A 34 -0.79 -11.21 -0.59
CA TYR A 34 -1.97 -12.04 -0.35
C TYR A 34 -1.87 -13.42 -1.02
N THR A 35 -1.18 -13.51 -2.16
CA THR A 35 -0.87 -14.78 -2.80
C THR A 35 0.07 -15.63 -1.94
N GLU A 36 1.08 -15.02 -1.31
CA GLU A 36 2.05 -15.70 -0.45
C GLU A 36 1.48 -16.11 0.92
N ASP A 37 0.66 -15.25 1.54
CA ASP A 37 0.01 -15.52 2.83
C ASP A 37 -0.99 -16.69 2.76
N GLY A 38 -1.72 -16.81 1.65
CA GLY A 38 -2.54 -17.96 1.32
C GLY A 38 -3.82 -18.14 2.15
N GLN A 39 -4.18 -17.19 3.03
CA GLN A 39 -5.45 -17.23 3.77
C GLN A 39 -6.67 -17.02 2.84
N LEU A 40 -6.51 -16.23 1.78
CA LEU A 40 -7.49 -15.96 0.74
C LEU A 40 -6.90 -16.29 -0.63
N ARG A 41 -7.71 -16.81 -1.55
CA ARG A 41 -7.26 -17.00 -2.94
C ARG A 41 -7.32 -15.68 -3.69
N VAL A 42 -6.21 -15.23 -4.25
CA VAL A 42 -6.21 -14.11 -5.19
C VAL A 42 -6.71 -14.61 -6.56
N VAL A 43 -7.72 -13.94 -7.12
CA VAL A 43 -8.36 -14.27 -8.40
C VAL A 43 -8.74 -13.00 -9.17
N ASP A 44 -9.08 -13.14 -10.45
CA ASP A 44 -9.61 -12.02 -11.23
C ASP A 44 -10.85 -11.39 -10.57
N GLU A 45 -11.00 -10.06 -10.69
CA GLU A 45 -12.09 -9.29 -10.06
C GLU A 45 -13.48 -9.87 -10.34
N GLU A 46 -13.72 -10.34 -11.57
CA GLU A 46 -14.99 -10.92 -12.01
C GLU A 46 -15.35 -12.23 -11.31
N SER A 47 -14.36 -12.91 -10.72
CA SER A 47 -14.50 -14.22 -10.07
C SER A 47 -14.32 -14.16 -8.55
N ALA A 48 -14.07 -12.98 -8.00
CA ALA A 48 -13.79 -12.79 -6.58
C ALA A 48 -15.06 -12.76 -5.72
N ASP A 49 -14.94 -13.16 -4.45
CA ASP A 49 -16.04 -13.00 -3.49
C ASP A 49 -16.09 -11.56 -2.96
N ALA A 50 -14.93 -10.90 -2.88
CA ALA A 50 -14.76 -9.51 -2.48
C ALA A 50 -13.62 -8.83 -3.26
N LEU A 51 -13.65 -7.50 -3.34
CA LEU A 51 -12.58 -6.69 -3.91
C LEU A 51 -11.83 -5.97 -2.78
N LEU A 52 -10.51 -6.09 -2.75
CA LEU A 52 -9.63 -5.26 -1.92
C LEU A 52 -9.28 -4.01 -2.72
N GLN A 53 -10.00 -2.93 -2.46
CA GLN A 53 -9.80 -1.64 -3.12
C GLN A 53 -8.78 -0.83 -2.33
N LEU A 54 -7.70 -0.43 -2.99
CA LEU A 54 -6.66 0.44 -2.44
C LEU A 54 -6.72 1.80 -3.12
N ASN A 55 -6.48 2.86 -2.36
CA ASN A 55 -6.50 4.22 -2.87
C ASN A 55 -5.33 5.02 -2.28
N VAL A 56 -4.40 5.47 -3.13
CA VAL A 56 -3.30 6.34 -2.75
C VAL A 56 -3.83 7.77 -2.58
N ILE A 57 -3.95 8.22 -1.33
CA ILE A 57 -4.52 9.51 -0.96
C ILE A 57 -3.49 10.62 -1.15
N SER A 58 -2.27 10.42 -0.65
CA SER A 58 -1.21 11.43 -0.71
C SER A 58 0.17 10.80 -0.72
N ILE A 59 1.10 11.48 -1.40
CA ILE A 59 2.53 11.18 -1.38
C ILE A 59 3.27 12.47 -1.11
N GLU A 60 4.27 12.41 -0.23
CA GLU A 60 5.06 13.56 0.15
C GLU A 60 6.54 13.22 0.31
N ASP A 61 7.40 13.96 -0.38
CA ASP A 61 8.84 14.01 -0.13
C ASP A 61 9.16 15.28 0.65
N ARG A 62 9.52 15.14 1.93
CA ARG A 62 9.84 16.29 2.80
C ARG A 62 11.26 16.20 3.35
N PRO A 63 11.99 17.32 3.48
CA PRO A 63 13.32 17.33 4.09
C PRO A 63 13.31 16.69 5.48
N PHE A 64 14.24 15.77 5.73
CA PHE A 64 14.39 14.97 6.93
C PHE A 64 15.82 15.07 7.46
N THR A 65 16.13 16.16 8.18
CA THR A 65 17.41 16.48 8.85
C THR A 65 18.58 17.00 7.98
N TYR A 66 19.55 17.63 8.67
CA TYR A 66 20.87 18.06 8.17
C TYR A 66 21.95 17.49 9.10
N THR A 67 22.98 16.79 8.59
CA THR A 67 24.12 16.31 9.42
C THR A 67 25.30 17.30 9.40
N THR A 68 25.89 17.59 10.57
CA THR A 68 26.85 18.69 10.80
C THR A 68 28.31 18.40 10.38
N ALA A 69 28.54 17.80 9.21
CA ALA A 69 29.90 17.82 8.66
C ALA A 69 29.95 18.00 7.14
N GLU A 70 29.13 17.31 6.34
CA GLU A 70 29.28 17.27 4.87
C GLU A 70 27.93 17.01 4.13
N GLN A 71 26.87 17.72 4.54
CA GLN A 71 25.64 18.05 3.77
C GLN A 71 25.01 16.98 2.85
N THR A 72 24.78 15.75 3.31
CA THR A 72 23.74 14.92 2.70
C THR A 72 22.38 15.46 3.12
N GLU A 73 21.59 15.95 2.16
CA GLU A 73 20.17 16.27 2.37
C GLU A 73 19.37 14.98 2.31
N GLN A 74 18.85 14.55 3.46
CA GLN A 74 17.93 13.42 3.52
C GLN A 74 16.50 13.92 3.31
N TYR A 75 15.72 13.14 2.59
CA TYR A 75 14.29 13.33 2.42
C TYR A 75 13.55 12.16 3.04
N ARG A 76 12.34 12.41 3.52
CA ARG A 76 11.37 11.40 3.92
C ARG A 76 10.31 11.34 2.83
N PHE A 77 10.25 10.19 2.17
CA PHE A 77 9.09 9.77 1.40
C PHE A 77 8.03 9.28 2.38
N ALA A 78 6.80 9.76 2.25
CA ALA A 78 5.65 9.29 3.01
C ALA A 78 4.46 9.09 2.06
N VAL A 79 3.70 8.02 2.27
CA VAL A 79 2.49 7.68 1.52
C VAL A 79 1.35 7.40 2.48
N LEU A 80 0.18 7.93 2.15
CA LEU A 80 -1.08 7.65 2.85
C LEU A 80 -2.01 6.89 1.93
N VAL A 81 -2.50 5.75 2.39
CA VAL A 81 -3.37 4.85 1.64
C VAL A 81 -4.66 4.60 2.42
N ALA A 82 -5.79 4.59 1.71
CA ALA A 82 -7.03 3.99 2.21
C ALA A 82 -7.23 2.61 1.60
N ALA A 83 -7.87 1.72 2.37
CA ALA A 83 -8.25 0.40 1.92
C ALA A 83 -9.72 0.09 2.27
N GLU A 84 -10.44 -0.50 1.33
CA GLU A 84 -11.77 -1.06 1.55
C GLU A 84 -11.84 -2.50 1.06
N LEU A 85 -12.52 -3.36 1.82
CA LEU A 85 -12.88 -4.71 1.37
C LEU A 85 -14.37 -4.73 1.07
N VAL A 86 -14.73 -4.89 -0.20
CA VAL A 86 -16.13 -4.77 -0.66
C VAL A 86 -16.62 -6.12 -1.18
N ARG A 87 -17.73 -6.64 -0.66
CA ARG A 87 -18.32 -7.89 -1.16
C ARG A 87 -18.88 -7.68 -2.57
N VAL A 88 -18.58 -8.60 -3.48
CA VAL A 88 -19.03 -8.52 -4.89
C VAL A 88 -20.53 -8.76 -5.03
N GLU A 89 -21.10 -9.67 -4.23
CA GLU A 89 -22.51 -10.08 -4.34
C GLU A 89 -23.52 -8.92 -4.15
N ASP A 90 -23.28 -8.07 -3.15
CA ASP A 90 -24.24 -7.03 -2.71
C ASP A 90 -23.62 -5.63 -2.54
N GLY A 91 -22.30 -5.50 -2.74
CA GLY A 91 -21.58 -4.24 -2.54
C GLY A 91 -21.38 -3.85 -1.08
N GLU A 92 -21.61 -4.75 -0.13
CA GLU A 92 -21.38 -4.45 1.29
C GLU A 92 -19.89 -4.18 1.56
N VAL A 93 -19.60 -3.04 2.18
CA VAL A 93 -18.26 -2.72 2.68
C VAL A 93 -18.03 -3.49 3.97
N LEU A 94 -17.18 -4.52 3.91
CA LEU A 94 -16.86 -5.43 5.01
C LEU A 94 -15.80 -4.86 5.96
N LEU A 95 -14.91 -4.02 5.41
CA LEU A 95 -13.83 -3.37 6.14
C LEU A 95 -13.54 -2.03 5.47
N THR A 96 -13.32 -1.00 6.29
CA THR A 96 -12.78 0.29 5.86
C THR A 96 -11.60 0.65 6.75
N LEU A 97 -10.46 0.92 6.13
CA LEU A 97 -9.28 1.48 6.76
C LEU A 97 -8.97 2.80 6.05
N SER A 98 -9.34 3.91 6.69
CA SER A 98 -9.27 5.23 6.06
C SER A 98 -7.85 5.78 5.93
N GLU A 99 -6.93 5.33 6.81
CA GLU A 99 -5.58 5.87 6.91
C GLU A 99 -4.60 4.74 7.30
N LEU A 100 -3.74 4.38 6.35
CA LEU A 100 -2.57 3.53 6.48
C LEU A 100 -1.35 4.36 6.02
N GLU A 101 -0.35 4.52 6.89
CA GLU A 101 0.82 5.37 6.60
C GLU A 101 2.08 4.52 6.46
N GLY A 102 2.78 4.71 5.34
CA GLY A 102 4.11 4.19 5.12
C GLY A 102 5.11 5.31 4.91
N TRP A 103 6.34 5.13 5.37
CA TRP A 103 7.39 6.10 5.10
C TRP A 103 8.79 5.49 5.16
N ALA A 104 9.71 6.11 4.44
CA ALA A 104 11.13 5.80 4.54
C ALA A 104 11.95 7.05 4.17
N THR A 105 13.23 7.03 4.53
CA THR A 105 14.15 8.12 4.22
C THR A 105 15.10 7.73 3.12
N TYR A 106 15.47 8.67 2.26
CA TYR A 106 16.49 8.49 1.25
C TYR A 106 17.45 9.69 1.19
N ASP A 107 18.65 9.45 0.67
CA ASP A 107 19.64 10.47 0.36
C ASP A 107 19.34 11.04 -1.04
N ALA A 108 19.04 12.35 -1.12
CA ALA A 108 18.72 13.00 -2.39
C ALA A 108 19.94 13.18 -3.31
N ALA A 109 21.16 12.92 -2.83
CA ALA A 109 22.37 12.91 -3.65
C ALA A 109 22.58 11.60 -4.41
N LEU A 110 21.86 10.53 -4.07
CA LEU A 110 21.91 9.26 -4.80
C LEU A 110 21.05 9.31 -6.06
N ALA A 111 21.33 8.41 -7.01
CA ALA A 111 20.44 8.15 -8.13
C ALA A 111 19.07 7.67 -7.62
N GLU A 112 18.01 7.87 -8.41
CA GLU A 112 16.64 7.54 -8.02
C GLU A 112 16.50 6.07 -7.61
N GLU A 113 17.12 5.16 -8.38
CA GLU A 113 17.09 3.72 -8.16
C GLU A 113 17.82 3.27 -6.88
N GLU A 114 18.76 4.07 -6.39
CA GLU A 114 19.55 3.80 -5.19
C GLU A 114 19.04 4.59 -3.96
N GLY A 115 18.26 5.63 -4.20
CA GLY A 115 17.74 6.55 -3.17
C GLY A 115 16.24 6.39 -2.97
N ARG A 116 15.46 7.04 -3.84
CA ARG A 116 14.01 7.19 -3.66
C ARG A 116 13.27 5.87 -3.88
N ASP A 117 13.62 5.09 -4.90
CA ASP A 117 12.90 3.85 -5.23
C ASP A 117 12.88 2.85 -4.05
N PRO A 118 14.01 2.54 -3.38
CA PRO A 118 13.98 1.71 -2.17
C PRO A 118 13.15 2.30 -1.02
N ALA A 119 13.06 3.63 -0.91
CA ALA A 119 12.24 4.28 0.10
C ALA A 119 10.75 4.17 -0.22
N VAL A 120 10.36 4.24 -1.50
CA VAL A 120 9.00 3.96 -1.96
C VAL A 120 8.62 2.52 -1.61
N GLU A 121 9.44 1.54 -2.02
CA GLU A 121 9.22 0.11 -1.74
C GLU A 121 9.01 -0.11 -0.23
N ARG A 122 9.93 0.41 0.59
CA ARG A 122 9.85 0.24 2.04
C ARG A 122 8.60 0.87 2.65
N ALA A 123 8.17 2.02 2.14
CA ALA A 123 6.97 2.69 2.61
C ALA A 123 5.70 1.91 2.22
N LEU A 124 5.64 1.37 1.00
CA LEU A 124 4.54 0.52 0.58
C LEU A 124 4.48 -0.77 1.40
N ASP A 125 5.63 -1.39 1.69
CA ASP A 125 5.70 -2.53 2.61
C ASP A 125 5.10 -2.21 3.98
N MET A 126 5.40 -1.03 4.56
CA MET A 126 4.81 -0.61 5.83
C MET A 126 3.28 -0.49 5.78
N VAL A 127 2.75 0.08 4.69
CA VAL A 127 1.29 0.17 4.48
C VAL A 127 0.66 -1.22 4.45
N LEU A 128 1.30 -2.16 3.76
CA LEU A 128 0.79 -3.51 3.59
C LEU A 128 0.93 -4.37 4.86
N GLU A 129 2.02 -4.23 5.60
CA GLU A 129 2.21 -4.79 6.94
C GLU A 129 1.05 -4.34 7.86
N GLU A 130 0.77 -3.03 7.88
CA GLU A 130 -0.32 -2.48 8.69
C GLU A 130 -1.71 -2.94 8.20
N LEU A 131 -1.92 -3.06 6.89
CA LEU A 131 -3.15 -3.61 6.31
C LEU A 131 -3.39 -5.04 6.79
N VAL A 132 -2.38 -5.91 6.74
CA VAL A 132 -2.48 -7.30 7.21
C VAL A 132 -2.72 -7.35 8.72
N ASP A 133 -2.01 -6.54 9.50
CA ASP A 133 -2.19 -6.49 10.95
C ASP A 133 -3.61 -6.04 11.33
N ARG A 134 -4.14 -5.00 10.68
CA ARG A 134 -5.49 -4.49 10.97
C ARG A 134 -6.59 -5.41 10.45
N THR A 135 -6.36 -6.11 9.34
CA THR A 135 -7.31 -7.11 8.83
C THR A 135 -7.32 -8.37 9.69
N THR A 136 -6.22 -8.76 10.36
CA THR A 136 -6.12 -9.94 11.23
C THR A 136 -6.38 -9.66 12.72
N ALA A 137 -6.29 -8.42 13.19
CA ALA A 137 -6.62 -8.03 14.57
C ALA A 137 -8.13 -7.84 14.83
N GLY A 138 -8.94 -7.73 13.77
CA GLY A 138 -10.41 -7.58 13.85
C GLY A 138 -11.18 -8.85 14.23
N TRP A 139 -10.52 -9.87 14.81
CA TRP A 139 -11.06 -11.22 15.04
C TRP A 139 -11.07 -11.60 16.52
#